data_AF-A0AAW2TR12-F1
#
_entry.id   AF-A0AAW2TR12-F1
#
_cell.length_a   1.000
_cell.length_b   1.000
_cell.length_c   1.000
_cell.angle_alpha   90.00
_cell.angle_beta   90.00
_cell.angle_gamma   90.00
#
_symmetry.space_group_name_H-M   'P 1'
#
loop_
_entity.id
_entity.type
_entity.pdbx_description
1 polymer ?
#
loop_
_entity_poly.entity_id
_entity_poly.type
_entity_poly.pdbx_seq_one_letter_code
_entity_poly.pdbx_strand_id
1 'polypeptide(L)'
;MEGLDKLLAKKKRLTEPENGSQRQSSSSVNFFHSSKSTKLLEHITFVDTPGVLSGEKQRTQRSYDFTGVTSWFASKCDLILLLFDPQKLDISDEFKRVIESLRGHDDKIRVVLNKADQIDTQQLMRVYGALMWSLGKVLNTPEVMRVYIVPLTTSPYVRVSPVLWVELFEKEQEDLLSDLKDIPKKACDRRINEFVKRARAAKIHAHIIGHLRNEMPTMIGKAKTQKRLIDDLGDEFAKVQRETHLPAGDFPDVEQFRELLSGYSIDRFERLKPKMIQSVDDMLAHDIPQLLQKFRNPYD
;
A
#
# COMPACT_ATOMS: atom_id res chain seq x y z
N MET A 1 8.17 -3.45 12.93
CA MET A 1 9.06 -4.47 12.36
C MET A 1 8.55 -5.89 12.56
N GLU A 2 7.74 -6.17 13.58
CA GLU A 2 7.12 -7.49 13.77
C GLU A 2 6.34 -7.95 12.52
N GLY A 3 6.60 -9.18 12.07
CA GLY A 3 6.00 -9.79 10.88
C GLY A 3 6.81 -9.62 9.57
N LEU A 4 7.70 -8.63 9.49
CA LEU A 4 8.55 -8.40 8.31
C LEU A 4 9.54 -9.57 8.11
N ASP A 5 10.02 -10.17 9.19
CA ASP A 5 10.98 -11.29 9.14
C ASP A 5 10.45 -12.49 8.35
N LYS A 6 9.14 -12.76 8.40
CA LYS A 6 8.50 -13.84 7.65
C LYS A 6 8.51 -13.58 6.14
N LEU A 7 8.37 -12.31 5.74
CA LEU A 7 8.40 -11.88 4.33
C LEU A 7 9.82 -11.91 3.78
N LEU A 8 10.80 -11.57 4.62
CA LEU A 8 12.23 -11.60 4.28
C LEU A 8 12.83 -13.01 4.29
N ALA A 9 12.23 -13.97 5.00
CA ALA A 9 12.77 -15.32 5.17
C ALA A 9 12.57 -16.27 3.96
N LYS A 10 11.98 -15.82 2.86
CA LYS A 10 11.58 -16.67 1.73
C LYS A 10 12.76 -17.04 0.80
N LYS A 11 13.84 -17.63 1.36
CA LYS A 11 14.72 -18.72 0.83
C LYS A 11 16.07 -18.75 1.56
N LYS A 12 16.11 -19.23 2.81
CA LYS A 12 17.37 -19.67 3.45
C LYS A 12 17.69 -21.11 3.04
N ARG A 13 18.18 -21.31 1.81
CA ARG A 13 18.99 -22.49 1.44
C ARG A 13 20.18 -22.02 0.62
N LEU A 14 21.33 -22.05 1.31
CA LEU A 14 22.74 -22.05 0.88
C LEU A 14 23.04 -21.50 -0.52
N THR A 15 23.70 -20.35 -0.56
CA THR A 15 24.78 -20.01 -1.51
C THR A 15 25.60 -18.84 -0.95
N GLU A 16 26.91 -18.87 -1.23
CA GLU A 16 28.00 -18.04 -0.71
C GLU A 16 27.85 -16.52 -0.97
N PRO A 17 28.63 -15.65 -0.29
CA PRO A 17 28.45 -14.20 -0.38
C PRO A 17 29.09 -13.66 -1.66
N GLU A 18 28.27 -13.21 -2.62
CA GLU A 18 28.76 -12.35 -3.69
C GLU A 18 28.91 -10.90 -3.19
N ASN A 19 30.16 -10.43 -3.25
CA ASN A 19 30.56 -9.05 -3.05
C ASN A 19 30.01 -8.14 -4.16
N GLY A 20 29.49 -6.99 -3.78
CA GLY A 20 29.53 -5.78 -4.62
C GLY A 20 28.22 -5.34 -5.26
N SER A 21 27.28 -4.84 -4.46
CA SER A 21 26.32 -3.85 -4.96
C SER A 21 26.87 -2.44 -4.68
N GLN A 22 27.31 -1.75 -5.73
CA GLN A 22 27.61 -0.32 -5.67
C GLN A 22 26.36 0.42 -5.19
N ARG A 23 26.47 1.12 -4.05
CA ARG A 23 25.46 2.08 -3.60
C ARG A 23 25.39 3.23 -4.61
N GLN A 24 24.49 3.16 -5.58
CA GLN A 24 24.05 4.35 -6.29
C GLN A 24 23.26 5.20 -5.30
N SER A 25 23.79 6.36 -4.92
CA SER A 25 23.03 7.35 -4.15
C SER A 25 21.83 7.79 -5.00
N SER A 26 20.62 7.44 -4.57
CA SER A 26 19.38 7.83 -5.24
C SER A 26 19.27 9.36 -5.21
N SER A 27 18.90 9.99 -6.33
CA SER A 27 18.74 11.46 -6.42
C SER A 27 17.75 12.01 -5.38
N SER A 28 16.83 11.18 -4.90
CA SER A 28 15.88 11.46 -3.84
C SER A 28 16.56 11.86 -2.52
N VAL A 29 17.72 11.28 -2.20
CA VAL A 29 18.47 11.59 -0.97
C VAL A 29 18.96 13.05 -0.97
N ASN A 30 19.30 13.60 -2.14
CA ASN A 30 19.83 14.96 -2.25
C ASN A 30 18.76 16.05 -2.05
N PHE A 31 17.50 15.79 -2.41
CA PHE A 31 16.39 16.71 -2.13
C PHE A 31 16.18 16.95 -0.62
N PHE A 32 16.43 15.93 0.20
CA PHE A 32 16.22 15.98 1.65
C PHE A 32 17.41 16.54 2.45
N HIS A 33 18.47 17.03 1.79
CA HIS A 33 19.63 17.64 2.45
C HIS A 33 19.59 19.17 2.60
N SER A 34 18.49 19.83 2.22
CA SER A 34 18.31 21.28 2.48
C SER A 34 18.11 21.60 3.98
N SER A 35 18.44 22.82 4.41
CA SER A 35 18.15 23.28 5.79
C SER A 35 16.65 23.31 6.12
N LYS A 36 15.78 23.36 5.10
CA LYS A 36 14.31 23.25 5.25
C LYS A 36 13.87 21.79 5.50
N SER A 37 14.60 20.81 4.99
CA SER A 37 14.28 19.38 5.14
C SER A 37 14.87 18.76 6.41
N THR A 38 15.94 19.31 6.99
CA THR A 38 16.46 18.81 8.28
C THR A 38 15.47 18.94 9.43
N LYS A 39 14.72 20.04 9.51
CA LYS A 39 13.61 20.19 10.49
C LYS A 39 12.43 19.27 10.20
N LEU A 40 12.19 18.93 8.94
CA LEU A 40 11.14 17.99 8.54
C LEU A 40 11.50 16.57 9.03
N LEU A 41 12.76 16.18 8.91
CA LEU A 41 13.27 14.87 9.35
C LEU A 41 13.22 14.65 10.87
N GLU A 42 13.02 15.70 11.68
CA GLU A 42 12.73 15.56 13.12
C GLU A 42 11.35 14.96 13.38
N HIS A 43 10.42 15.10 12.43
CA HIS A 43 9.02 14.70 12.59
C HIS A 43 8.59 13.54 11.67
N ILE A 44 9.34 13.28 10.59
CA ILE A 44 9.06 12.19 9.66
C ILE A 44 10.31 11.37 9.37
N THR A 45 10.11 10.09 9.05
CA THR A 45 11.18 9.19 8.63
C THR A 45 10.90 8.71 7.21
N PHE A 46 11.89 8.82 6.34
CA PHE A 46 11.84 8.23 5.01
C PHE A 46 12.36 6.79 5.05
N VAL A 47 11.65 5.91 4.36
CA VAL A 47 12.10 4.56 4.07
C VAL A 47 12.40 4.49 2.58
N ASP A 48 13.69 4.46 2.23
CA ASP A 48 14.08 4.23 0.84
C ASP A 48 13.93 2.74 0.50
N THR A 49 13.34 2.46 -0.66
CA THR A 49 13.05 1.09 -1.10
C THR A 49 13.91 0.75 -2.31
N PRO A 50 14.32 -0.52 -2.48
CA PRO A 50 14.99 -0.94 -3.70
C PRO A 50 14.13 -0.61 -4.93
N GLY A 51 14.76 -0.14 -6.01
CA GLY A 51 14.05 0.17 -7.25
C GLY A 51 13.23 -1.01 -7.77
N VAL A 52 12.05 -0.72 -8.30
CA VAL A 52 11.22 -1.69 -9.01
C VAL A 52 11.92 -2.02 -10.33
N LEU A 53 12.14 -3.30 -10.60
CA LEU A 53 13.00 -3.74 -11.67
C LEU A 53 12.16 -3.92 -12.94
N SER A 54 12.63 -3.40 -14.06
CA SER A 54 12.01 -3.63 -15.37
C SER A 54 12.55 -4.94 -15.96
N GLY A 55 11.93 -6.08 -15.61
CA GLY A 55 12.19 -7.35 -16.31
C GLY A 55 12.09 -8.63 -15.47
N GLU A 56 11.52 -9.67 -16.09
CA GLU A 56 11.27 -11.00 -15.50
C GLU A 56 12.51 -11.65 -14.86
N LYS A 57 13.69 -11.50 -15.47
CA LYS A 57 14.95 -12.13 -15.01
C LYS A 57 15.45 -11.57 -13.68
N GLN A 58 15.26 -10.28 -13.47
CA GLN A 58 15.65 -9.63 -12.21
C GLN A 58 14.63 -9.89 -11.10
N ARG A 59 13.36 -10.11 -11.45
CA ARG A 59 12.31 -10.56 -10.52
C ARG A 59 12.65 -11.92 -9.89
N THR A 60 13.09 -12.89 -10.70
CA THR A 60 13.48 -14.23 -10.19
C THR A 60 14.72 -14.23 -9.30
N GLN A 61 15.50 -13.15 -9.29
CA GLN A 61 16.69 -13.03 -8.44
C GLN A 61 16.38 -12.58 -7.00
N ARG A 62 15.18 -12.04 -6.73
CA ARG A 62 14.84 -11.64 -5.35
C ARG A 62 14.60 -12.87 -4.48
N SER A 63 15.30 -12.93 -3.34
CA SER A 63 15.16 -13.99 -2.33
C SER A 63 14.01 -13.74 -1.34
N TYR A 64 13.12 -12.79 -1.63
CA TYR A 64 12.04 -12.37 -0.75
C TYR A 64 10.82 -11.90 -1.55
N ASP A 65 9.66 -11.87 -0.90
CA ASP A 65 8.41 -11.40 -1.50
C ASP A 65 8.36 -9.87 -1.51
N PHE A 66 8.75 -9.27 -2.63
CA PHE A 66 8.79 -7.81 -2.77
C PHE A 66 7.40 -7.17 -2.60
N THR A 67 6.38 -7.72 -3.27
CA THR A 67 4.99 -7.25 -3.17
C THR A 67 4.44 -7.38 -1.75
N GLY A 68 4.72 -8.48 -1.06
CA GLY A 68 4.32 -8.67 0.33
C GLY A 68 4.99 -7.65 1.26
N VAL A 69 6.28 -7.35 1.07
CA VAL A 69 6.99 -6.31 1.83
C VAL A 69 6.42 -4.93 1.54
N THR A 70 6.15 -4.60 0.28
CA THR A 70 5.55 -3.31 -0.09
C THR A 70 4.17 -3.12 0.53
N SER A 71 3.31 -4.14 0.45
CA SER A 71 2.00 -4.14 1.11
C SER A 71 2.10 -4.00 2.63
N TRP A 72 3.09 -4.67 3.25
CA TRP A 72 3.36 -4.52 4.69
C TRP A 72 3.71 -3.08 5.05
N PHE A 73 4.59 -2.42 4.28
CA PHE A 73 4.91 -1.01 4.50
C PHE A 73 3.72 -0.10 4.26
N ALA A 74 2.91 -0.35 3.23
CA ALA A 74 1.69 0.42 2.93
C ALA A 74 0.71 0.46 4.13
N SER A 75 0.61 -0.65 4.86
CA SER A 75 -0.21 -0.75 6.08
C SER A 75 0.33 0.03 7.28
N LYS A 76 1.60 0.48 7.23
CA LYS A 76 2.30 1.12 8.36
C LYS A 76 2.72 2.56 8.10
N CYS A 77 2.90 2.95 6.85
CA CYS A 77 3.29 4.30 6.50
C CYS A 77 2.09 5.25 6.48
N ASP A 78 2.38 6.54 6.63
CA ASP A 78 1.41 7.63 6.51
C ASP A 78 1.27 8.15 5.07
N LEU A 79 2.29 7.94 4.22
CA LEU A 79 2.35 8.42 2.84
C LEU A 79 3.25 7.50 2.00
N ILE A 80 2.88 7.31 0.74
CA ILE A 80 3.62 6.52 -0.26
C ILE A 80 3.96 7.41 -1.44
N LEU A 81 5.25 7.59 -1.74
CA LEU A 81 5.72 8.32 -2.91
C LEU A 81 5.99 7.35 -4.06
N LEU A 82 5.25 7.48 -5.16
CA LEU A 82 5.55 6.80 -6.42
C LEU A 82 6.32 7.74 -7.34
N LEU A 83 7.61 7.46 -7.52
CA LEU A 83 8.51 8.28 -8.34
C LEU A 83 8.55 7.78 -9.78
N PHE A 84 8.38 8.69 -10.73
CA PHE A 84 8.48 8.44 -12.17
C PHE A 84 9.53 9.34 -12.81
N ASP A 85 10.23 8.82 -13.81
CA ASP A 85 11.17 9.56 -14.64
C ASP A 85 10.55 9.73 -16.04
N PRO A 86 10.36 10.97 -16.54
CA PRO A 86 9.67 11.23 -17.80
C PRO A 86 10.41 10.68 -19.03
N GLN A 87 11.73 10.52 -18.96
CA GLN A 87 12.52 9.98 -20.06
C GLN A 87 12.41 8.46 -20.16
N LYS A 88 12.04 7.80 -19.07
CA LYS A 88 11.93 6.34 -18.95
C LYS A 88 10.57 5.95 -18.39
N LEU A 89 9.51 6.65 -18.84
CA LEU A 89 8.16 6.37 -18.40
C LEU A 89 7.73 4.99 -18.90
N ASP A 90 7.86 3.99 -18.04
CA ASP A 90 7.36 2.64 -18.26
C ASP A 90 6.73 2.13 -16.97
N ILE A 91 5.48 1.68 -17.06
CA ILE A 91 4.80 0.98 -15.97
C ILE A 91 4.90 -0.50 -16.30
N SER A 92 6.03 -1.07 -15.91
CA SER A 92 6.33 -2.49 -16.08
C SER A 92 5.32 -3.36 -15.33
N ASP A 93 5.22 -4.64 -15.71
CA ASP A 93 4.29 -5.56 -15.05
C ASP A 93 4.63 -5.79 -13.57
N GLU A 94 5.90 -5.69 -13.19
CA GLU A 94 6.29 -5.70 -11.77
C GLU A 94 5.76 -4.45 -11.06
N PHE A 95 5.84 -3.28 -11.69
CA PHE A 95 5.35 -2.05 -11.08
C PHE A 95 3.83 -2.03 -10.96
N LYS A 96 3.10 -2.59 -11.94
CA LYS A 96 1.65 -2.80 -11.83
C LYS A 96 1.31 -3.64 -10.61
N ARG A 97 1.98 -4.78 -10.41
CA ARG A 97 1.78 -5.65 -9.23
C ARG A 97 2.08 -4.94 -7.91
N VAL A 98 3.10 -4.08 -7.91
CA VAL A 98 3.41 -3.25 -6.73
C VAL A 98 2.25 -2.30 -6.45
N ILE A 99 1.77 -1.56 -7.46
CA ILE A 99 0.63 -0.64 -7.30
C ILE A 99 -0.64 -1.42 -6.87
N GLU A 100 -0.90 -2.58 -7.45
CA GLU A 100 -2.00 -3.47 -7.06
C GLU A 100 -1.89 -3.91 -5.58
N SER A 101 -0.67 -4.16 -5.09
CA SER A 101 -0.42 -4.49 -3.67
C SER A 101 -0.65 -3.33 -2.70
N LEU A 102 -0.81 -2.10 -3.22
CA LEU A 102 -1.15 -0.90 -2.45
C LEU A 102 -2.66 -0.64 -2.38
N ARG A 103 -3.48 -1.45 -3.05
CA ARG A 103 -4.95 -1.29 -3.06
C ARG A 103 -5.50 -1.19 -1.64
N GLY A 104 -6.38 -0.21 -1.39
CA GLY A 104 -6.94 0.08 -0.06
C GLY A 104 -6.11 1.07 0.77
N HIS A 105 -4.96 1.49 0.23
CA HIS A 105 -4.13 2.58 0.74
C HIS A 105 -3.95 3.69 -0.31
N ASP A 106 -4.85 3.77 -1.28
CA ASP A 106 -4.83 4.74 -2.39
C ASP A 106 -4.79 6.20 -1.87
N ASP A 107 -5.44 6.46 -0.73
CA ASP A 107 -5.45 7.77 -0.05
C ASP A 107 -4.06 8.27 0.39
N LYS A 108 -3.11 7.34 0.56
CA LYS A 108 -1.73 7.61 0.97
C LYS A 108 -0.80 7.86 -0.21
N ILE A 109 -1.23 7.55 -1.44
CA ILE A 109 -0.38 7.60 -2.61
C ILE A 109 -0.23 9.04 -3.08
N ARG A 110 1.01 9.44 -3.35
CA ARG A 110 1.39 10.67 -4.04
C ARG A 110 2.33 10.32 -5.17
N VAL A 111 2.01 10.80 -6.35
CA VAL A 111 2.82 10.52 -7.54
C VAL A 111 3.76 11.70 -7.75
N VAL A 112 5.01 11.41 -8.10
CA VAL A 112 6.02 12.44 -8.36
C VAL A 112 6.64 12.16 -9.72
N LEU A 113 6.49 13.10 -10.65
CA LEU A 113 7.20 13.09 -11.91
C LEU A 113 8.53 13.83 -11.72
N ASN A 114 9.56 13.06 -11.36
CA ASN A 114 10.90 13.55 -11.09
C ASN A 114 11.61 13.92 -12.40
N LYS A 115 12.58 14.84 -12.37
CA LYS A 115 13.40 15.24 -13.54
C LYS A 115 12.61 15.82 -14.71
N ALA A 116 11.49 16.46 -14.41
CA ALA A 116 10.65 17.13 -15.42
C ALA A 116 11.39 18.25 -16.17
N ASP A 117 12.50 18.76 -15.62
CA ASP A 117 13.41 19.73 -16.23
C ASP A 117 14.22 19.17 -17.41
N GLN A 118 14.25 17.85 -17.60
CA GLN A 118 15.07 17.18 -18.63
C GLN A 118 14.34 16.95 -19.95
N ILE A 119 13.11 17.42 -20.07
CA ILE A 119 12.28 17.25 -21.26
C ILE A 119 11.56 18.56 -21.61
N ASP A 120 11.17 18.73 -22.87
CA ASP A 120 10.45 19.93 -23.29
C ASP A 120 8.97 19.92 -22.86
N THR A 121 8.32 21.07 -22.98
CA THR A 121 6.89 21.27 -22.66
C THR A 121 5.97 20.26 -23.33
N GLN A 122 6.18 20.01 -24.62
CA GLN A 122 5.26 19.18 -25.41
C GLN A 122 5.41 17.71 -25.03
N GLN A 123 6.65 17.27 -24.81
CA GLN A 123 6.97 15.96 -24.29
C GLN A 123 6.41 15.80 -22.87
N LEU A 124 6.51 16.81 -22.01
CA LEU A 124 6.02 16.75 -20.63
C LEU A 124 4.52 16.53 -20.59
N MET A 125 3.76 17.27 -21.40
CA MET A 125 2.30 17.08 -21.48
C MET A 125 1.92 15.69 -22.00
N ARG A 126 2.68 15.13 -22.97
CA ARG A 126 2.46 13.76 -23.47
C ARG A 126 2.77 12.70 -22.40
N VAL A 127 3.90 12.85 -21.71
CA VAL A 127 4.32 11.94 -20.62
C VAL A 127 3.32 11.99 -19.47
N TYR A 128 2.90 13.20 -19.05
CA TYR A 128 1.91 13.39 -18.01
C TYR A 128 0.58 12.71 -18.38
N GLY A 129 0.09 12.93 -19.60
CA GLY A 129 -1.13 12.26 -20.09
C GLY A 129 -1.00 10.73 -20.11
N ALA A 130 0.14 10.21 -20.59
CA ALA A 130 0.41 8.76 -20.61
C ALA A 130 0.49 8.16 -19.20
N LEU A 131 1.11 8.86 -18.25
CA LEU A 131 1.20 8.48 -16.84
C LEU A 131 -0.20 8.40 -16.22
N MET A 132 -0.99 9.47 -16.35
CA MET A 132 -2.35 9.53 -15.80
C MET A 132 -3.26 8.45 -16.36
N TRP A 133 -3.20 8.23 -17.68
CA TRP A 133 -3.94 7.15 -18.34
C TRP A 133 -3.57 5.77 -17.79
N SER A 134 -2.27 5.52 -17.60
CA SER A 134 -1.77 4.24 -17.12
C SER A 134 -2.10 4.02 -15.64
N LEU A 135 -1.96 5.06 -14.80
CA LEU A 135 -2.37 5.01 -13.39
C LEU A 135 -3.87 4.75 -13.24
N GLY A 136 -4.70 5.41 -14.06
CA GLY A 136 -6.15 5.21 -14.05
C GLY A 136 -6.54 3.75 -14.35
N LYS A 137 -5.81 3.08 -15.25
CA LYS A 137 -6.02 1.66 -15.55
C LYS A 137 -5.61 0.73 -14.40
N VAL A 138 -4.57 1.07 -13.65
CA VAL A 138 -3.97 0.18 -12.64
C VAL A 138 -4.59 0.37 -11.25
N LEU A 139 -4.77 1.63 -10.81
CA LEU A 139 -5.34 1.92 -9.48
C LEU A 139 -6.84 1.59 -9.41
N ASN A 140 -7.54 1.66 -10.54
CA ASN A 140 -8.97 1.33 -10.64
C ASN A 140 -9.83 2.04 -9.58
N THR A 141 -9.49 3.30 -9.28
CA THR A 141 -10.25 4.20 -8.42
C THR A 141 -10.80 5.34 -9.27
N PRO A 142 -12.04 5.83 -9.00
CA PRO A 142 -12.57 7.02 -9.66
C PRO A 142 -11.82 8.29 -9.24
N GLU A 143 -11.04 8.26 -8.16
CA GLU A 143 -10.31 9.42 -7.64
C GLU A 143 -9.02 9.67 -8.41
N VAL A 144 -8.82 10.93 -8.82
CA VAL A 144 -7.61 11.34 -9.53
C VAL A 144 -6.46 11.55 -8.54
N MET A 145 -5.35 10.85 -8.76
CA MET A 145 -4.15 11.02 -7.93
C MET A 145 -3.44 12.35 -8.21
N ARG A 146 -3.00 13.02 -7.14
CA ARG A 146 -2.13 14.20 -7.24
C ARG A 146 -0.75 13.77 -7.74
N VAL A 147 -0.35 14.33 -8.87
CA VAL A 147 0.98 14.18 -9.45
C VAL A 147 1.76 15.47 -9.23
N TYR A 148 2.86 15.43 -8.51
CA TYR A 148 3.79 16.55 -8.35
C TYR A 148 4.83 16.55 -9.47
N ILE A 149 4.95 17.65 -10.20
CA ILE A 149 5.93 17.79 -11.28
C ILE A 149 7.14 18.54 -10.73
N VAL A 150 8.15 17.79 -10.26
CA VAL A 150 9.26 18.38 -9.51
C VAL A 150 10.61 17.80 -9.93
N PRO A 151 11.61 18.62 -10.26
CA PRO A 151 12.98 18.16 -10.41
C PRO A 151 13.66 18.05 -9.04
N LEU A 152 13.79 16.83 -8.50
CA LEU A 152 14.33 16.59 -7.16
C LEU A 152 15.87 16.71 -7.09
N THR A 153 16.50 17.57 -7.89
CA THR A 153 17.95 17.72 -7.95
C THR A 153 18.44 18.98 -7.22
N THR A 154 19.64 18.91 -6.64
CA THR A 154 20.28 20.01 -5.89
C THR A 154 20.97 21.05 -6.78
N SER A 155 21.09 20.81 -8.08
CA SER A 155 21.66 21.81 -8.97
C SER A 155 20.68 22.97 -9.09
N PRO A 156 21.11 24.24 -8.97
CA PRO A 156 20.27 25.35 -9.40
C PRO A 156 19.79 25.06 -10.82
N TYR A 157 18.57 25.47 -11.17
CA TYR A 157 17.93 25.21 -12.47
C TYR A 157 18.79 25.75 -13.62
N VAL A 158 19.85 25.02 -13.97
CA VAL A 158 20.92 25.50 -14.82
C VAL A 158 20.48 25.24 -16.25
N ARG A 159 19.80 26.25 -16.80
CA ARG A 159 19.94 26.76 -18.18
C ARG A 159 19.03 26.27 -19.30
N VAL A 160 17.90 25.56 -19.09
CA VAL A 160 17.11 25.11 -20.26
C VAL A 160 15.59 25.37 -20.21
N SER A 161 15.01 25.66 -19.05
CA SER A 161 13.54 25.79 -18.97
C SER A 161 13.08 27.26 -19.00
N PRO A 162 12.06 27.63 -19.80
CA PRO A 162 11.40 28.93 -19.75
C PRO A 162 11.07 29.35 -18.31
N VAL A 163 11.15 30.65 -18.00
CA VAL A 163 10.88 31.23 -16.65
C VAL A 163 9.60 30.69 -16.01
N LEU A 164 8.56 30.45 -16.82
CA LEU A 164 7.27 29.89 -16.39
C LEU A 164 7.39 28.52 -15.71
N TRP A 165 8.33 27.67 -16.14
CA TRP A 165 8.52 26.33 -15.55
C TRP A 165 9.25 26.36 -14.23
N VAL A 166 10.14 27.34 -14.02
CA VAL A 166 10.79 27.51 -12.72
C VAL A 166 9.74 27.81 -11.67
N GLU A 167 8.81 28.73 -11.96
CA GLU A 167 7.69 29.04 -11.07
C GLU A 167 6.78 27.83 -10.83
N LEU A 168 6.47 27.05 -11.89
CA LEU A 168 5.69 25.82 -11.74
C LEU A 168 6.40 24.82 -10.82
N PHE A 169 7.67 24.51 -11.08
CA PHE A 169 8.43 23.53 -10.31
C PHE A 169 8.60 23.96 -8.85
N GLU A 170 8.83 25.24 -8.59
CA GLU A 170 8.88 25.78 -7.24
C GLU A 170 7.54 25.63 -6.51
N LYS A 171 6.43 25.97 -7.15
CA LYS A 171 5.08 25.78 -6.59
C LYS A 171 4.76 24.31 -6.32
N GLU A 172 5.05 23.42 -7.27
CA GLU A 172 4.84 21.98 -7.11
C GLU A 172 5.72 21.39 -6.00
N GLN A 173 6.94 21.91 -5.83
CA GLN A 173 7.85 21.53 -4.75
C GLN A 173 7.34 22.03 -3.39
N GLU A 174 6.81 23.25 -3.33
CA GLU A 174 6.19 23.80 -2.12
C GLU A 174 4.95 23.02 -1.71
N ASP A 175 4.08 22.67 -2.67
CA ASP A 175 2.91 21.82 -2.43
C ASP A 175 3.32 20.44 -1.87
N LEU A 176 4.33 19.80 -2.47
CA LEU A 176 4.84 18.51 -1.98
C LEU A 176 5.39 18.65 -0.55
N LEU A 177 6.19 19.69 -0.28
CA LEU A 177 6.72 19.95 1.05
C LEU A 177 5.61 20.26 2.07
N SER A 178 4.54 20.94 1.66
CA SER A 178 3.40 21.21 2.52
C SER A 178 2.68 19.92 2.91
N ASP A 179 2.43 19.03 1.94
CA ASP A 179 1.78 17.74 2.22
C ASP A 179 2.63 16.87 3.16
N LEU A 180 3.96 16.87 2.99
CA LEU A 180 4.89 16.20 3.91
C LEU A 180 4.87 16.80 5.32
N LYS A 181 4.82 18.13 5.46
CA LYS A 181 4.74 18.83 6.75
C LYS A 181 3.42 18.60 7.48
N ASP A 182 2.36 18.30 6.74
CA ASP A 182 1.05 18.02 7.32
C ASP A 182 0.90 16.55 7.78
N ILE A 183 1.84 15.66 7.43
CA ILE A 183 1.82 14.26 7.87
C ILE A 183 1.66 14.14 9.39
N PRO A 184 2.47 14.80 10.25
CA PRO A 184 2.36 14.65 11.69
C PRO A 184 1.01 15.15 12.24
N LYS A 185 0.45 16.21 11.64
CA LYS A 185 -0.86 16.76 12.03
C LYS A 185 -1.99 15.75 11.75
N LYS A 186 -1.92 15.08 10.61
CA LYS A 186 -2.90 14.07 10.16
C LYS A 186 -2.64 12.67 10.72
N ALA A 187 -1.54 12.45 11.44
CA ALA A 187 -1.12 11.13 11.89
C ALA A 187 -2.12 10.48 12.85
N CYS A 188 -2.79 11.28 13.70
CA CYS A 188 -3.81 10.76 14.62
C CYS A 188 -5.01 10.19 13.86
N ASP A 189 -5.62 11.00 12.99
CA ASP A 189 -6.77 10.58 12.17
C ASP A 189 -6.44 9.37 11.31
N ARG A 190 -5.25 9.35 10.70
CA ARG A 190 -4.76 8.20 9.92
C ARG A 190 -4.66 6.93 10.75
N ARG A 191 -4.13 7.01 11.98
CA ARG A 191 -4.04 5.84 12.88
C ARG A 191 -5.42 5.32 13.26
N ILE A 192 -6.37 6.22 13.52
CA ILE A 192 -7.77 5.83 13.80
C ILE A 192 -8.38 5.15 12.57
N ASN A 193 -8.22 5.72 11.38
CA ASN A 193 -8.73 5.13 10.14
C ASN A 193 -8.14 3.74 9.85
N GLU A 194 -6.83 3.56 10.02
CA GLU A 194 -6.18 2.24 9.86
C GLU A 194 -6.65 1.24 10.92
N PHE A 195 -6.89 1.69 12.15
CA PHE A 195 -7.48 0.84 13.19
C PHE A 195 -8.90 0.39 12.80
N VAL A 196 -9.74 1.30 12.27
CA VAL A 196 -11.09 0.99 11.78
C VAL A 196 -11.05 0.01 10.60
N LYS A 197 -10.16 0.22 9.62
CA LYS A 197 -9.95 -0.72 8.50
C LYS A 197 -9.60 -2.11 9.03
N ARG A 198 -8.67 -2.20 9.98
CA ARG A 198 -8.24 -3.46 10.60
C ARG A 198 -9.34 -4.15 11.41
N ALA A 199 -10.11 -3.39 12.18
CA ALA A 199 -11.23 -3.93 12.96
C ALA A 199 -12.30 -4.56 12.05
N ARG A 200 -12.64 -3.90 10.94
CA ARG A 200 -13.53 -4.45 9.91
C ARG A 200 -12.97 -5.72 9.28
N ALA A 201 -11.71 -5.72 8.86
CA ALA A 201 -11.05 -6.91 8.32
C ALA A 201 -11.06 -8.09 9.30
N ALA A 202 -10.82 -7.83 10.60
CA ALA A 202 -10.88 -8.85 11.64
C ALA A 202 -12.29 -9.41 11.84
N LYS A 203 -13.32 -8.55 11.84
CA LYS A 203 -14.73 -8.95 11.91
C LYS A 203 -15.10 -9.86 10.74
N ILE A 204 -14.74 -9.48 9.51
CA ILE A 204 -15.02 -10.26 8.29
C ILE A 204 -14.31 -11.60 8.34
N HIS A 205 -13.03 -11.61 8.72
CA HIS A 205 -12.27 -12.85 8.91
C HIS A 205 -12.96 -13.78 9.91
N ALA A 206 -13.42 -13.25 11.06
CA ALA A 206 -14.15 -14.03 12.04
C ALA A 206 -15.45 -14.62 11.48
N HIS A 207 -16.21 -13.87 10.69
CA HIS A 207 -17.42 -14.38 10.02
C HIS A 207 -17.10 -15.49 9.02
N ILE A 208 -16.07 -15.33 8.18
CA ILE A 208 -15.63 -16.35 7.22
C ILE A 208 -15.25 -17.64 7.96
N ILE A 209 -14.36 -17.53 8.96
CA ILE A 209 -13.91 -18.71 9.73
C ILE A 209 -15.08 -19.36 10.48
N GLY A 210 -15.96 -18.57 11.08
CA GLY A 210 -17.15 -19.06 11.76
C GLY A 210 -18.11 -19.79 10.83
N HIS A 211 -18.34 -19.27 9.62
CA HIS A 211 -19.14 -19.91 8.58
C HIS A 211 -18.55 -21.25 8.14
N LEU A 212 -17.28 -21.26 7.75
CA LEU A 212 -16.58 -22.48 7.35
C LEU A 212 -16.60 -23.53 8.47
N ARG A 213 -16.47 -23.11 9.73
CA ARG A 213 -16.56 -24.00 10.89
C ARG A 213 -17.96 -24.61 11.04
N ASN A 214 -19.01 -23.84 10.78
CA ASN A 214 -20.39 -24.30 10.89
C ASN A 214 -20.78 -25.29 9.78
N GLU A 215 -20.21 -25.14 8.59
CA GLU A 215 -20.40 -26.05 7.45
C GLU A 215 -19.68 -27.40 7.61
N MET A 216 -18.74 -27.52 8.55
CA MET A 216 -17.99 -28.76 8.76
C MET A 216 -18.82 -29.83 9.49
N PRO A 217 -18.81 -31.10 9.03
CA PRO A 217 -19.48 -32.19 9.71
C PRO A 217 -18.76 -32.55 11.01
N THR A 218 -19.52 -33.00 12.01
CA THR A 218 -18.97 -33.35 13.33
C THR A 218 -18.29 -34.72 13.36
N MET A 219 -18.75 -35.69 12.57
CA MET A 219 -18.27 -37.08 12.63
C MET A 219 -17.58 -37.54 11.34
N ILE A 220 -18.31 -37.75 10.25
CA ILE A 220 -17.83 -38.42 9.03
C ILE A 220 -17.76 -37.43 7.86
N GLY A 221 -16.81 -37.61 6.95
CA GLY A 221 -16.72 -36.84 5.71
C GLY A 221 -15.94 -35.53 5.80
N LYS A 222 -15.28 -35.25 6.93
CA LYS A 222 -14.53 -34.00 7.18
C LYS A 222 -13.58 -33.63 6.04
N ALA A 223 -12.75 -34.55 5.58
CA ALA A 223 -11.78 -34.28 4.50
C ALA A 223 -12.48 -33.91 3.17
N LYS A 224 -13.58 -34.60 2.84
CA LYS A 224 -14.37 -34.33 1.64
C LYS A 224 -15.05 -32.96 1.73
N THR A 225 -15.64 -32.63 2.88
CA THR A 225 -16.29 -31.33 3.08
C THR A 225 -15.28 -30.18 3.11
N GLN A 226 -14.15 -30.34 3.79
CA GLN A 226 -13.09 -29.33 3.78
C GLN A 226 -12.60 -29.06 2.36
N LYS A 227 -12.35 -30.10 1.56
CA LYS A 227 -11.96 -29.92 0.17
C LYS A 227 -13.04 -29.15 -0.61
N ARG A 228 -14.31 -29.53 -0.48
CA ARG A 228 -15.44 -28.82 -1.12
C ARG A 228 -15.48 -27.34 -0.71
N LEU A 229 -15.38 -27.03 0.59
CA LEU A 229 -15.42 -25.65 1.08
C LEU A 229 -14.24 -24.81 0.58
N ILE A 230 -13.06 -25.43 0.45
CA ILE A 230 -11.89 -24.77 -0.11
C ILE A 230 -12.05 -24.58 -1.61
N ASP A 231 -12.57 -25.57 -2.35
CA ASP A 231 -12.79 -25.52 -3.81
C ASP A 231 -13.88 -24.48 -4.18
N ASP A 232 -14.93 -24.35 -3.37
CA ASP A 232 -16.06 -23.44 -3.58
C ASP A 232 -15.94 -22.12 -2.78
N LEU A 233 -14.73 -21.73 -2.34
CA LEU A 233 -14.53 -20.66 -1.36
C LEU A 233 -15.15 -19.30 -1.77
N GLY A 234 -15.18 -18.99 -3.07
CA GLY A 234 -15.81 -17.77 -3.59
C GLY A 234 -17.33 -17.75 -3.34
N ASP A 235 -18.01 -18.89 -3.50
CA ASP A 235 -19.43 -19.02 -3.20
C ASP A 235 -19.69 -18.97 -1.69
N GLU A 236 -18.79 -19.54 -0.88
CA GLU A 236 -18.86 -19.45 0.57
C GLU A 236 -18.69 -18.00 1.05
N PHE A 237 -17.81 -17.20 0.43
CA PHE A 237 -17.69 -15.76 0.70
C PHE A 237 -18.98 -15.02 0.33
N ALA A 238 -19.58 -15.32 -0.82
CA ALA A 238 -20.85 -14.72 -1.24
C ALA A 238 -22.02 -15.08 -0.30
N LYS A 239 -22.03 -16.27 0.32
CA LYS A 239 -23.00 -16.60 1.38
C LYS A 239 -22.78 -15.75 2.62
N VAL A 240 -21.54 -15.69 3.12
CA VAL A 240 -21.19 -14.86 4.29
C VAL A 240 -21.59 -13.41 4.05
N GLN A 241 -21.28 -12.88 2.87
CA GLN A 241 -21.64 -11.51 2.49
C GLN A 241 -23.15 -11.25 2.58
N ARG A 242 -23.97 -12.16 2.04
CA ARG A 242 -25.45 -12.05 2.06
C ARG A 242 -26.02 -12.13 3.46
N GLU A 243 -25.50 -13.04 4.29
CA GLU A 243 -26.02 -13.26 5.65
C GLU A 243 -25.61 -12.12 6.60
N THR A 244 -24.40 -11.59 6.44
CA THR A 244 -23.84 -10.58 7.35
C THR A 244 -24.03 -9.15 6.88
N HIS A 245 -24.50 -8.95 5.64
CA HIS A 245 -24.68 -7.64 5.00
C HIS A 245 -23.37 -6.81 4.94
N LEU A 246 -22.23 -7.49 4.85
CA LEU A 246 -20.92 -6.84 4.76
C LEU A 246 -20.62 -6.40 3.31
N PRO A 247 -19.91 -5.27 3.10
CA PRO A 247 -19.53 -4.83 1.77
C PRO A 247 -18.57 -5.82 1.08
N ALA A 248 -18.78 -6.09 -0.22
CA ALA A 248 -17.90 -6.98 -0.99
C ALA A 248 -16.43 -6.50 -0.99
N GLY A 249 -16.22 -5.18 -1.04
CA GLY A 249 -14.88 -4.59 -1.09
C GLY A 249 -14.03 -4.81 0.15
N ASP A 250 -14.64 -5.19 1.29
CA ASP A 250 -13.90 -5.45 2.52
C ASP A 250 -13.45 -6.93 2.64
N PHE A 251 -13.89 -7.81 1.73
CA PHE A 251 -13.49 -9.23 1.74
C PHE A 251 -12.06 -9.40 1.18
N PRO A 252 -11.29 -10.37 1.73
CA PRO A 252 -9.96 -10.67 1.22
C PRO A 252 -10.01 -11.32 -0.17
N ASP A 253 -8.88 -11.31 -0.87
CA ASP A 253 -8.72 -12.04 -2.12
C ASP A 253 -8.96 -13.55 -1.91
N VAL A 254 -9.86 -14.12 -2.72
CA VAL A 254 -10.31 -15.51 -2.57
C VAL A 254 -9.16 -16.48 -2.78
N GLU A 255 -8.32 -16.27 -3.79
CA GLU A 255 -7.25 -17.21 -4.13
C GLU A 255 -6.12 -17.18 -3.10
N GLN A 256 -5.72 -15.99 -2.65
CA GLN A 256 -4.76 -15.85 -1.55
C GLN A 256 -5.29 -16.49 -0.26
N PHE A 257 -6.58 -16.29 0.06
CA PHE A 257 -7.18 -16.90 1.24
C PHE A 257 -7.23 -18.43 1.11
N ARG A 258 -7.56 -18.95 -0.08
CA ARG A 258 -7.60 -20.39 -0.40
C ARG A 258 -6.25 -21.05 -0.19
N GLU A 259 -5.17 -20.44 -0.69
CA GLU A 259 -3.80 -20.94 -0.52
C GLU A 259 -3.44 -21.06 0.96
N LEU A 260 -3.69 -20.01 1.75
CA LEU A 260 -3.42 -20.03 3.19
C LEU A 260 -4.30 -21.05 3.92
N LEU A 261 -5.59 -21.07 3.63
CA LEU A 261 -6.59 -21.95 4.26
C LEU A 261 -6.26 -23.44 4.06
N SER A 262 -5.65 -23.79 2.91
CA SER A 262 -5.25 -25.18 2.60
C SER A 262 -4.27 -25.78 3.62
N GLY A 263 -3.50 -24.93 4.32
CA GLY A 263 -2.57 -25.35 5.38
C GLY A 263 -3.22 -25.61 6.74
N TYR A 264 -4.53 -25.40 6.89
CA TYR A 264 -5.25 -25.53 8.16
C TYR A 264 -6.33 -26.62 8.14
N SER A 265 -6.72 -27.10 9.31
CA SER A 265 -7.86 -28.01 9.48
C SER A 265 -9.08 -27.22 9.95
N ILE A 266 -10.09 -27.08 9.08
CA ILE A 266 -11.27 -26.24 9.34
C ILE A 266 -12.07 -26.76 10.55
N ASP A 267 -12.05 -28.07 10.81
CA ASP A 267 -12.73 -28.68 11.95
C ASP A 267 -12.13 -28.30 13.31
N ARG A 268 -10.93 -27.69 13.33
CA ARG A 268 -10.29 -27.15 14.54
C ARG A 268 -10.58 -25.69 14.80
N PHE A 269 -11.24 -25.00 13.87
CA PHE A 269 -11.58 -23.59 14.06
C PHE A 269 -12.60 -23.41 15.20
N GLU A 270 -12.51 -22.25 15.83
CA GLU A 270 -13.50 -21.81 16.80
C GLU A 270 -14.79 -21.41 16.09
N ARG A 271 -15.93 -21.65 16.74
CA ARG A 271 -17.21 -21.10 16.29
C ARG A 271 -17.24 -19.61 16.54
N LEU A 272 -18.01 -18.89 15.72
CA LEU A 272 -18.24 -17.47 15.89
C LEU A 272 -18.81 -17.19 17.29
N LYS A 273 -18.25 -16.20 17.98
CA LYS A 273 -18.71 -15.76 19.31
C LYS A 273 -19.48 -14.44 19.15
N PRO A 274 -20.83 -14.44 19.20
CA PRO A 274 -21.62 -13.24 18.94
C PRO A 274 -21.26 -12.05 19.84
N LYS A 275 -20.95 -12.32 21.11
CA LYS A 275 -20.52 -11.29 22.07
C LYS A 275 -19.26 -10.53 21.62
N MET A 276 -18.29 -11.23 21.03
CA MET A 276 -17.05 -10.59 20.56
C MET A 276 -17.29 -9.74 19.31
N ILE A 277 -18.19 -10.18 18.44
CA ILE A 277 -18.60 -9.39 17.27
C ILE A 277 -19.33 -8.13 17.72
N GLN A 278 -20.26 -8.26 18.67
CA GLN A 278 -20.97 -7.12 19.24
C GLN A 278 -20.00 -6.10 19.85
N SER A 279 -18.96 -6.53 20.58
CA SER A 279 -17.96 -5.61 21.12
C SER A 279 -17.21 -4.81 20.04
N VAL A 280 -16.93 -5.41 18.88
CA VAL A 280 -16.32 -4.69 17.75
C VAL A 280 -17.33 -3.72 17.11
N ASP A 281 -18.59 -4.12 16.99
CA ASP A 281 -19.65 -3.29 16.44
C ASP A 281 -19.95 -2.07 17.32
N ASP A 282 -20.05 -2.26 18.64
CA ASP A 282 -20.22 -1.19 19.61
C ASP A 282 -19.06 -0.19 19.56
N MET A 283 -17.83 -0.72 19.50
CA MET A 283 -16.62 0.10 19.38
C MET A 283 -16.63 0.94 18.10
N LEU A 284 -17.00 0.35 16.95
CA LEU A 284 -17.07 1.05 15.67
C LEU A 284 -18.21 2.09 15.64
N ALA A 285 -19.36 1.79 16.25
CA ALA A 285 -20.55 2.63 16.24
C ALA A 285 -20.51 3.77 17.27
N HIS A 286 -19.83 3.58 18.40
CA HIS A 286 -19.90 4.49 19.54
C HIS A 286 -18.52 4.99 19.98
N ASP A 287 -17.58 4.09 20.26
CA ASP A 287 -16.29 4.47 20.85
C ASP A 287 -15.43 5.28 19.88
N ILE A 288 -15.33 4.85 18.62
CA ILE A 288 -14.54 5.54 17.58
C ILE A 288 -15.08 6.96 17.30
N PRO A 289 -16.39 7.17 17.05
CA PRO A 289 -16.92 8.53 16.90
C PRO A 289 -16.67 9.42 18.13
N GLN A 290 -16.82 8.90 19.35
CA GLN A 290 -16.53 9.65 20.57
C GLN A 290 -15.04 9.99 20.69
N LEU A 291 -14.16 9.08 20.27
CA LEU A 291 -12.72 9.29 20.25
C LEU A 291 -12.36 10.44 19.30
N LEU A 292 -12.91 10.44 18.09
CA LEU A 292 -12.69 11.49 17.08
C LEU A 292 -13.16 12.87 17.57
N GLN A 293 -14.27 12.94 18.32
CA GLN A 293 -14.72 14.20 18.93
C GLN A 293 -13.73 14.75 19.96
N LYS A 294 -13.08 13.88 20.74
CA LYS A 294 -12.09 14.26 21.76
C LYS A 294 -10.75 14.68 21.17
N PHE A 295 -10.38 14.12 20.02
CA PHE A 295 -9.11 14.36 19.34
C PHE A 295 -9.15 15.50 18.32
N ARG A 296 -10.11 16.45 18.41
CA ARG A 296 -10.08 17.65 17.57
C ARG A 296 -8.65 18.19 17.47
N ASN A 297 -8.18 18.30 16.24
CA ASN A 297 -6.80 18.55 15.88
C ASN A 297 -6.26 19.74 16.69
N PRO A 298 -5.18 19.59 17.49
CA PRO A 298 -4.61 20.70 18.25
C PRO A 298 -3.98 21.79 17.36
N TYR A 299 -4.01 21.59 16.04
CA TYR A 299 -3.55 22.52 15.01
C TYR A 299 -4.69 23.08 14.12
N ASP A 300 -5.96 22.89 14.52
CA ASP A 300 -7.10 23.67 13.99
C ASP A 300 -7.16 25.08 14.60
#